data_AF-A0A1C4ETW5-F1
#
_entry.id   AF-A0A1C4ETW5-F1
#
_cell.length_a   1.000
_cell.length_b   1.000
_cell.length_c   1.000
_cell.angle_alpha   90.00
_cell.angle_beta   90.00
_cell.angle_gamma   90.00
#
_symmetry.space_group_name_H-M   'P 1'
#
loop_
_entity.id
_entity.type
_entity.pdbx_description
1 polymer ?
#
loop_
_entity_poly.entity_id
_entity_poly.type
_entity_poly.pdbx_seq_one_letter_code
_entity_poly.pdbx_strand_id
1 'polypeptide(L)'
;MGVFKGDEHGNFRPKASLTRAEMAQVLTNAFHLKAKSDHTFNDVATNSWARNAISAVQTNNIAKGVGGGKFAPSMDVTREQYAQFLYNAIQETEQIQQTKGQLLASILGETNWKGTKVYDKDHNDVTKENQNFIGLAKYDAKTARYEFFNASTGESRNDSGTFFITNDGKKRVLISETQNYQAVVELTQLDKEKFTYKRMGKDAKGNDVEVFVEHVPYHGKELSFTRPDKKLESSTGKIVTDVDGDEILSSTLWNGTVVLDEQGNDVTKYNSNLISLAKYDKNTNKYEFFNANTGESRGDYGFFDVVHGNKIRAHVSLGNNKYGAVLELTELNKEKFTYTRIGKDANGKDIKIFVEHEPYTGDLKPNFTK
;
A
#
# COMPACT_ATOMS: atom_id res chain seq x y z
N MET A 1 -22.12 -10.19 15.25
CA MET A 1 -22.88 -9.49 16.33
C MET A 1 -22.16 -9.72 17.65
N GLY A 2 -21.95 -8.69 18.48
CA GLY A 2 -21.11 -8.76 19.69
C GLY A 2 -20.56 -7.41 20.20
N VAL A 3 -21.03 -6.30 19.63
CA VAL A 3 -20.54 -4.94 19.96
C VAL A 3 -21.10 -4.44 21.29
N PHE A 4 -22.41 -4.62 21.51
CA PHE A 4 -23.09 -4.26 22.74
C PHE A 4 -23.38 -5.51 23.58
N LYS A 5 -23.24 -5.37 24.90
CA LYS A 5 -23.72 -6.33 25.89
C LYS A 5 -24.89 -5.69 26.65
N GLY A 6 -25.95 -6.46 26.91
CA GLY A 6 -27.07 -5.99 27.72
C GLY A 6 -26.64 -5.66 29.15
N ASP A 7 -27.50 -4.99 29.89
CA ASP A 7 -27.29 -4.71 31.32
C ASP A 7 -27.27 -6.00 32.17
N GLU A 8 -27.20 -5.86 33.50
CA GLU A 8 -27.14 -7.00 34.43
C GLU A 8 -28.35 -7.95 34.33
N HIS A 9 -29.45 -7.49 33.73
CA HIS A 9 -30.67 -8.27 33.48
C HIS A 9 -30.79 -8.74 32.02
N GLY A 10 -29.78 -8.46 31.19
CA GLY A 10 -29.75 -8.78 29.77
C GLY A 10 -30.55 -7.81 28.89
N ASN A 11 -31.03 -6.69 29.42
CA ASN A 11 -31.80 -5.73 28.63
C ASN A 11 -30.89 -4.82 27.81
N PHE A 12 -31.29 -4.56 26.57
CA PHE A 12 -30.69 -3.52 25.74
C PHE A 12 -31.44 -2.21 25.95
N ARG A 13 -30.71 -1.13 26.28
CA ARG A 13 -31.28 0.18 26.68
C ARG A 13 -31.01 1.26 25.60
N PRO A 14 -31.67 1.21 24.43
CA PRO A 14 -31.31 2.04 23.26
C PRO A 14 -31.52 3.54 23.45
N LYS A 15 -32.24 3.97 24.50
CA LYS A 15 -32.52 5.38 24.79
C LYS A 15 -31.66 5.95 25.93
N ALA A 16 -30.85 5.12 26.59
CA ALA A 16 -30.00 5.58 27.68
C ALA A 16 -28.74 6.28 27.17
N SER A 17 -28.22 7.24 27.93
CA SER A 17 -26.88 7.77 27.72
C SER A 17 -25.84 6.67 27.90
N LEU A 18 -24.73 6.77 27.16
CA LEU A 18 -23.61 5.85 27.24
C LEU A 18 -22.53 6.45 28.15
N THR A 19 -22.07 5.69 29.14
CA THR A 19 -20.92 6.09 29.97
C THR A 19 -19.60 5.90 29.22
N ARG A 20 -18.54 6.56 29.68
CA ARG A 20 -17.19 6.41 29.10
C ARG A 20 -16.68 4.97 29.17
N ALA A 21 -17.01 4.24 30.24
CA ALA A 21 -16.68 2.82 30.38
C ALA A 21 -17.38 1.96 29.31
N GLU A 22 -18.68 2.18 29.10
CA GLU A 22 -19.45 1.45 28.09
C GLU A 22 -19.00 1.82 26.67
N MET A 23 -18.68 3.09 26.41
CA MET A 23 -18.11 3.51 25.12
C MET A 23 -16.76 2.85 24.86
N ALA A 24 -15.88 2.75 25.86
CA ALA A 24 -14.62 2.04 25.73
C ALA A 24 -14.85 0.56 25.37
N GLN A 25 -15.83 -0.09 26.00
CA GLN A 25 -16.18 -1.49 25.71
C GLN A 25 -16.74 -1.66 24.30
N VAL A 26 -17.66 -0.78 23.88
CA VAL A 26 -18.27 -0.78 22.54
C VAL A 26 -17.20 -0.64 21.47
N LEU A 27 -16.30 0.34 21.60
CA LEU A 27 -15.21 0.54 20.64
C LEU A 27 -14.24 -0.64 20.62
N THR A 28 -13.87 -1.16 21.80
CA THR A 28 -12.98 -2.32 21.89
C THR A 28 -13.56 -3.54 21.17
N ASN A 29 -14.86 -3.79 21.33
CA ASN A 29 -15.54 -4.90 20.66
C ASN A 29 -15.72 -4.66 19.16
N ALA A 30 -16.12 -3.45 18.77
CA ALA A 30 -16.40 -3.09 17.37
C ALA A 30 -15.13 -3.12 16.51
N PHE A 31 -14.02 -2.66 17.05
CA PHE A 31 -12.75 -2.52 16.33
C PHE A 31 -11.71 -3.59 16.74
N HIS A 32 -12.12 -4.59 17.52
CA HIS A 32 -11.26 -5.67 18.02
C HIS A 32 -9.94 -5.18 18.66
N LEU A 33 -10.02 -4.07 19.40
CA LEU A 33 -8.85 -3.39 19.96
C LEU A 33 -8.16 -4.27 21.01
N LYS A 34 -6.83 -4.29 20.98
CA LYS A 34 -5.99 -4.95 21.99
C LYS A 34 -5.27 -3.91 22.82
N ALA A 35 -5.27 -4.07 24.14
CA ALA A 35 -4.45 -3.25 25.02
C ALA A 35 -2.97 -3.56 24.79
N LYS A 36 -2.15 -2.52 24.54
CA LYS A 36 -0.69 -2.65 24.36
C LYS A 36 0.04 -2.70 25.72
N SER A 37 -0.58 -2.15 26.75
CA SER A 37 -0.15 -2.16 28.15
C SER A 37 -1.35 -1.84 29.05
N ASP A 38 -1.15 -1.88 30.37
CA ASP A 38 -2.15 -1.42 31.34
C ASP A 38 -2.37 0.11 31.24
N HIS A 39 -3.59 0.56 31.56
CA HIS A 39 -3.91 1.97 31.68
C HIS A 39 -3.16 2.65 32.83
N THR A 40 -3.04 3.98 32.76
CA THR A 40 -2.38 4.78 33.81
C THR A 40 -3.36 5.51 34.75
N PHE A 41 -4.66 5.25 34.63
CA PHE A 41 -5.70 5.95 35.41
C PHE A 41 -5.82 5.44 36.86
N ASN A 42 -5.97 6.37 37.81
CA ASN A 42 -6.06 6.11 39.25
C ASN A 42 -7.50 5.85 39.74
N ASP A 43 -8.50 6.17 38.93
CA ASP A 43 -9.93 6.01 39.23
C ASP A 43 -10.56 4.77 38.56
N VAL A 44 -9.73 3.87 38.03
CA VAL A 44 -10.15 2.60 37.45
C VAL A 44 -9.64 1.48 38.34
N ALA A 45 -10.56 0.85 39.06
CA ALA A 45 -10.23 -0.26 39.95
C ALA A 45 -9.62 -1.44 39.17
N THR A 46 -8.70 -2.17 39.82
CA THR A 46 -8.01 -3.33 39.22
C THR A 46 -8.95 -4.46 38.83
N ASN A 47 -10.09 -4.60 39.51
CA ASN A 47 -11.14 -5.56 39.22
C ASN A 47 -12.31 -4.98 38.40
N SER A 48 -12.19 -3.76 37.86
CA SER A 48 -13.24 -3.16 37.04
C SER A 48 -13.48 -3.98 35.77
N TRP A 49 -14.76 -4.23 35.45
CA TRP A 49 -15.16 -4.92 34.22
C TRP A 49 -14.66 -4.20 32.96
N ALA A 50 -14.54 -2.87 33.01
CA ALA A 50 -14.11 -2.04 31.89
C ALA A 50 -12.59 -1.87 31.82
N ARG A 51 -11.81 -2.40 32.78
CA ARG A 51 -10.35 -2.16 32.88
C ARG A 51 -9.62 -2.44 31.57
N ASN A 52 -9.89 -3.59 30.95
CA ASN A 52 -9.22 -4.01 29.71
C ASN A 52 -9.62 -3.11 28.54
N ALA A 53 -10.90 -2.78 28.43
CA ALA A 53 -11.41 -1.89 27.39
C ALA A 53 -10.84 -0.46 27.54
N ILE A 54 -10.76 0.06 28.77
CA ILE A 54 -10.15 1.36 29.08
C ILE A 54 -8.66 1.37 28.72
N SER A 55 -7.94 0.30 29.06
CA SER A 55 -6.53 0.13 28.67
C SER A 55 -6.37 0.08 27.16
N ALA A 56 -7.26 -0.62 26.45
CA ALA A 56 -7.26 -0.68 24.99
C ALA A 56 -7.46 0.71 24.39
N VAL A 57 -8.50 1.45 24.75
CA VAL A 57 -8.74 2.78 24.16
C VAL A 57 -7.68 3.83 24.56
N GLN A 58 -7.03 3.70 25.71
CA GLN A 58 -5.91 4.59 26.07
C GLN A 58 -4.66 4.28 25.25
N THR A 59 -4.24 3.01 25.21
CA THR A 59 -2.97 2.60 24.57
C THR A 59 -3.03 2.62 23.04
N ASN A 60 -4.23 2.64 22.48
CA ASN A 60 -4.49 2.87 21.06
C ASN A 60 -4.77 4.36 20.75
N ASN A 61 -4.49 5.28 21.67
CA ASN A 61 -4.68 6.74 21.51
C ASN A 61 -6.11 7.18 21.15
N ILE A 62 -7.11 6.33 21.37
CA ILE A 62 -8.51 6.58 21.04
C ILE A 62 -9.15 7.53 22.05
N ALA A 63 -8.93 7.28 23.34
CA ALA A 63 -9.47 8.08 24.42
C ALA A 63 -8.37 8.52 25.38
N LYS A 64 -8.35 9.82 25.69
CA LYS A 64 -7.56 10.40 26.77
C LYS A 64 -8.41 10.52 28.04
N GLY A 65 -7.75 10.61 29.19
CA GLY A 65 -8.42 10.90 30.46
C GLY A 65 -9.01 12.30 30.52
N VAL A 66 -9.74 12.58 31.60
CA VAL A 66 -10.37 13.88 31.86
C VAL A 66 -9.46 14.84 32.66
N GLY A 67 -8.18 14.47 32.86
CA GLY A 67 -7.21 15.21 33.69
C GLY A 67 -7.01 14.58 35.07
N GLY A 68 -5.96 15.01 35.79
CA GLY A 68 -5.68 14.54 37.17
C GLY A 68 -5.41 13.04 37.31
N GLY A 69 -4.98 12.37 36.24
CA GLY A 69 -4.79 10.92 36.21
C GLY A 69 -6.09 10.12 36.16
N LYS A 70 -7.23 10.72 35.80
CA LYS A 70 -8.56 10.08 35.81
C LYS A 70 -9.10 9.78 34.41
N PHE A 71 -9.82 8.67 34.28
CA PHE A 71 -10.62 8.35 33.09
C PHE A 71 -12.07 8.82 33.21
N ALA A 72 -12.61 8.89 34.43
CA ALA A 72 -14.02 9.06 34.77
C ALA A 72 -14.96 8.02 34.12
N PRO A 73 -14.86 6.72 34.50
CA PRO A 73 -15.59 5.63 33.85
C PRO A 73 -17.12 5.81 33.81
N SER A 74 -17.69 6.35 34.89
CA SER A 74 -19.15 6.53 35.06
C SER A 74 -19.69 7.84 34.49
N MET A 75 -18.83 8.68 33.90
CA MET A 75 -19.29 9.93 33.29
C MET A 75 -19.96 9.64 31.94
N ASP A 76 -21.07 10.30 31.67
CA ASP A 76 -21.74 10.24 30.38
C ASP A 76 -20.87 10.83 29.27
N VAL A 77 -20.84 10.15 28.12
CA VAL A 77 -20.12 10.61 26.93
C VAL A 77 -20.96 11.68 26.23
N THR A 78 -20.38 12.86 26.02
CA THR A 78 -21.02 13.91 25.20
C THR A 78 -20.98 13.54 23.72
N ARG A 79 -21.83 14.17 22.89
CA ARG A 79 -21.85 13.91 21.44
C ARG A 79 -20.50 14.19 20.77
N GLU A 80 -19.80 15.21 21.24
CA GLU A 80 -18.48 15.61 20.76
C GLU A 80 -17.42 14.57 21.15
N GLN A 81 -17.44 14.10 22.40
CA GLN A 81 -16.55 13.03 22.85
C GLN A 81 -16.81 11.72 22.09
N TYR A 82 -18.08 11.38 21.84
CA TYR A 82 -18.44 10.22 21.04
C TYR A 82 -17.84 10.31 19.63
N ALA A 83 -18.04 11.44 18.94
CA ALA A 83 -17.54 11.65 17.59
C ALA A 83 -16.00 11.58 17.55
N GLN A 84 -15.33 12.18 18.53
CA GLN A 84 -13.87 12.14 18.62
C GLN A 84 -13.34 10.72 18.85
N PHE A 85 -13.94 9.96 19.76
CA PHE A 85 -13.51 8.59 20.04
C PHE A 85 -13.76 7.67 18.85
N LEU A 86 -14.91 7.81 18.19
CA LEU A 86 -15.22 7.03 16.99
C LEU A 86 -14.25 7.36 15.86
N TYR A 87 -13.97 8.65 15.61
CA TYR A 87 -12.99 9.08 14.61
C TYR A 87 -11.61 8.49 14.90
N ASN A 88 -11.12 8.60 16.14
CA ASN A 88 -9.83 8.04 16.51
C ASN A 88 -9.80 6.51 16.39
N ALA A 89 -10.89 5.83 16.71
CA ALA A 89 -10.98 4.37 16.59
C ALA A 89 -10.94 3.91 15.13
N ILE A 90 -11.63 4.65 14.23
CA ILE A 90 -11.56 4.40 12.79
C ILE A 90 -10.14 4.62 12.30
N GLN A 91 -9.52 5.76 12.65
CA GLN A 91 -8.15 6.08 12.22
C GLN A 91 -7.11 5.08 12.76
N GLU A 92 -7.18 4.69 14.03
CA GLU A 92 -6.27 3.68 14.57
C GLU A 92 -6.50 2.33 13.89
N THR A 93 -7.74 1.94 13.62
CA THR A 93 -8.02 0.65 12.94
C THR A 93 -7.51 0.65 11.50
N GLU A 94 -7.69 1.76 10.78
CA GLU A 94 -7.11 1.97 9.46
C GLU A 94 -5.57 1.87 9.53
N GLN A 95 -4.93 2.46 10.54
CA GLN A 95 -3.48 2.34 10.76
C GLN A 95 -3.03 0.93 11.18
N ILE A 96 -3.82 0.20 11.99
CA ILE A 96 -3.53 -1.16 12.42
C ILE A 96 -3.66 -2.16 11.25
N GLN A 97 -4.52 -1.87 10.28
CA GLN A 97 -4.65 -2.69 9.06
C GLN A 97 -3.60 -2.35 8.00
N GLN A 98 -3.08 -1.12 8.00
CA GLN A 98 -2.09 -0.71 7.02
C GLN A 98 -0.74 -1.38 7.23
N THR A 99 -0.13 -1.81 6.12
CA THR A 99 1.26 -2.28 6.13
C THR A 99 2.22 -1.12 6.38
N LYS A 100 3.47 -1.43 6.74
CA LYS A 100 4.51 -0.39 6.87
C LYS A 100 4.70 0.35 5.55
N GLY A 101 4.63 -0.34 4.41
CA GLY A 101 4.67 0.26 3.07
C GLY A 101 3.57 1.29 2.85
N GLN A 102 2.33 0.96 3.19
CA GLN A 102 1.16 1.85 3.02
C GLN A 102 1.24 3.10 3.91
N LEU A 103 1.68 2.93 5.15
CA LEU A 103 1.91 4.06 6.06
C LEU A 103 2.98 5.02 5.49
N LEU A 104 4.09 4.45 5.01
CA LEU A 104 5.19 5.22 4.42
C LEU A 104 4.77 5.90 3.10
N ALA A 105 3.95 5.24 2.28
CA ALA A 105 3.41 5.84 1.05
C ALA A 105 2.50 7.02 1.38
N SER A 106 1.70 6.91 2.44
CA SER A 106 0.86 8.01 2.95
C SER A 106 1.71 9.20 3.39
N ILE A 107 2.79 8.98 4.14
CA ILE A 107 3.74 10.05 4.52
C ILE A 107 4.34 10.73 3.28
N LEU A 108 4.72 9.96 2.24
CA LEU A 108 5.18 10.56 0.99
C LEU A 108 4.13 11.45 0.33
N GLY A 109 2.84 11.13 0.46
CA GLY A 109 1.72 11.90 -0.07
C GLY A 109 1.28 13.11 0.77
N GLU A 110 1.71 13.21 2.03
CA GLU A 110 1.35 14.33 2.93
C GLU A 110 2.01 15.66 2.53
N THR A 111 3.14 15.60 1.84
CA THR A 111 3.91 16.80 1.43
C THR A 111 4.57 16.60 0.07
N ASN A 112 4.93 17.71 -0.58
CA ASN A 112 5.91 17.66 -1.67
C ASN A 112 7.31 17.47 -1.08
N TRP A 113 8.22 16.88 -1.85
CA TRP A 113 9.58 16.59 -1.43
C TRP A 113 10.60 17.28 -2.32
N LYS A 114 11.72 17.71 -1.74
CA LYS A 114 12.87 18.25 -2.46
C LYS A 114 14.11 17.44 -2.12
N GLY A 115 14.78 16.89 -3.14
CA GLY A 115 16.13 16.36 -2.99
C GLY A 115 17.07 17.49 -2.58
N THR A 116 17.93 17.24 -1.59
CA THR A 116 18.80 18.27 -1.01
C THR A 116 20.27 17.91 -1.18
N LYS A 117 20.65 16.72 -0.73
CA LYS A 117 22.04 16.28 -0.68
C LYS A 117 22.19 14.83 -1.08
N VAL A 118 23.37 14.49 -1.59
CA VAL A 118 23.78 13.14 -1.89
C VAL A 118 25.07 12.85 -1.11
N TYR A 119 25.07 11.79 -0.32
CA TYR A 119 26.22 11.36 0.45
C TYR A 119 26.73 10.00 -0.01
N ASP A 120 28.03 9.77 0.04
CA ASP A 120 28.57 8.40 -0.04
C ASP A 120 28.45 7.68 1.31
N LYS A 121 28.91 6.41 1.36
CA LYS A 121 28.92 5.59 2.58
C LYS A 121 29.76 6.15 3.73
N ASP A 122 30.73 7.01 3.42
CA ASP A 122 31.65 7.62 4.37
C ASP A 122 31.17 9.02 4.79
N HIS A 123 29.93 9.37 4.41
CA HIS A 123 29.25 10.66 4.64
C HIS A 123 29.92 11.87 3.96
N ASN A 124 30.70 11.66 2.90
CA ASN A 124 31.18 12.76 2.08
C ASN A 124 30.05 13.30 1.20
N ASP A 125 29.92 14.62 1.11
CA ASP A 125 28.94 15.28 0.24
C ASP A 125 29.40 15.16 -1.23
N VAL A 126 28.68 14.33 -2.00
CA VAL A 126 28.90 14.07 -3.43
C VAL A 126 27.73 14.61 -4.27
N THR A 127 27.04 15.64 -3.76
CA THR A 127 25.86 16.21 -4.44
C THR A 127 26.22 16.78 -5.80
N LYS A 128 27.42 17.37 -5.96
CA LYS A 128 27.88 17.96 -7.22
C LYS A 128 28.00 16.93 -8.34
N GLU A 129 28.40 15.71 -8.01
CA GLU A 129 28.61 14.61 -8.94
C GLU A 129 27.30 13.89 -9.30
N ASN A 130 26.24 14.12 -8.51
CA ASN A 130 24.96 13.41 -8.59
C ASN A 130 23.75 14.37 -8.74
N GLN A 131 23.95 15.55 -9.34
CA GLN A 131 22.92 16.58 -9.49
C GLN A 131 21.64 16.07 -10.20
N ASN A 132 21.76 15.06 -11.05
CA ASN A 132 20.63 14.44 -11.74
C ASN A 132 19.64 13.74 -10.79
N PHE A 133 20.06 13.39 -9.56
CA PHE A 133 19.18 12.83 -8.52
C PHE A 133 18.41 13.91 -7.74
N ILE A 134 18.78 15.18 -7.90
CA ILE A 134 18.14 16.30 -7.22
C ILE A 134 16.96 16.80 -8.06
N GLY A 135 15.81 16.94 -7.41
CA GLY A 135 14.55 17.37 -8.02
C GLY A 135 13.49 17.58 -6.96
N LEU A 136 12.30 18.00 -7.39
CA LEU A 136 11.10 17.94 -6.54
C LEU A 136 10.29 16.70 -6.91
N ALA A 137 9.53 16.19 -5.95
CA ALA A 137 8.62 15.08 -6.15
C ALA A 137 7.28 15.37 -5.50
N LYS A 138 6.21 14.99 -6.20
CA LYS A 138 4.86 14.90 -5.67
C LYS A 138 4.42 13.44 -5.73
N TYR A 139 3.80 12.97 -4.66
CA TYR A 139 3.22 11.63 -4.57
C TYR A 139 1.75 11.74 -4.18
N ASP A 140 0.95 10.78 -4.61
CA ASP A 140 -0.42 10.60 -4.15
C ASP A 140 -0.64 9.12 -3.86
N ALA A 141 -0.67 8.77 -2.57
CA ALA A 141 -0.78 7.39 -2.11
C ALA A 141 -2.11 6.74 -2.51
N LYS A 142 -3.19 7.52 -2.60
CA LYS A 142 -4.53 7.00 -2.91
C LYS A 142 -4.60 6.40 -4.32
N THR A 143 -3.98 7.09 -5.28
CA THR A 143 -3.97 6.68 -6.69
C THR A 143 -2.64 6.05 -7.10
N ALA A 144 -1.70 5.95 -6.15
CA ALA A 144 -0.35 5.44 -6.29
C ALA A 144 0.47 6.10 -7.41
N ARG A 145 0.23 7.39 -7.66
CA ARG A 145 0.94 8.14 -8.72
C ARG A 145 2.01 9.06 -8.17
N TYR A 146 3.06 9.25 -8.96
CA TYR A 146 4.12 10.22 -8.69
C TYR A 146 4.37 11.11 -9.90
N GLU A 147 4.98 12.26 -9.66
CA GLU A 147 5.57 13.10 -10.70
C GLU A 147 6.80 13.83 -10.18
N PHE A 148 7.84 13.95 -11.02
CA PHE A 148 9.05 14.70 -10.72
C PHE A 148 9.07 16.07 -11.41
N PHE A 149 9.61 17.05 -10.71
CA PHE A 149 9.69 18.44 -11.13
C PHE A 149 11.12 18.97 -10.98
N ASN A 150 11.45 20.01 -11.74
CA ASN A 150 12.72 20.70 -11.64
C ASN A 150 12.81 21.43 -10.29
N ALA A 151 13.95 21.31 -9.60
CA ALA A 151 14.17 21.90 -8.27
C ALA A 151 14.16 23.44 -8.26
N SER A 152 14.50 24.07 -9.38
CA SER A 152 14.62 25.54 -9.50
C SER A 152 13.35 26.17 -10.09
N THR A 153 12.76 25.56 -11.11
CA THR A 153 11.60 26.14 -11.82
C THR A 153 10.25 25.63 -11.30
N GLY A 154 10.23 24.46 -10.65
CA GLY A 154 9.00 23.77 -10.28
C GLY A 154 8.21 23.21 -11.47
N GLU A 155 8.77 23.27 -12.69
CA GLU A 155 8.16 22.69 -13.88
C GLU A 155 8.32 21.18 -13.91
N SER A 156 7.34 20.48 -14.48
CA SER A 156 7.40 19.03 -14.62
C SER A 156 8.60 18.60 -15.45
N ARG A 157 9.25 17.52 -15.03
CA ARG A 157 10.30 16.83 -15.81
C ARG A 157 9.69 15.86 -16.84
N ASN A 158 8.36 15.86 -16.99
CA ASN A 158 7.60 14.87 -17.76
C ASN A 158 7.95 13.42 -17.37
N ASP A 159 8.27 13.21 -16.09
CA ASP A 159 8.51 11.89 -15.50
C ASP A 159 7.44 11.65 -14.44
N SER A 160 6.45 10.87 -14.83
CA SER A 160 5.33 10.49 -13.98
C SER A 160 4.92 9.06 -14.26
N GLY A 161 4.27 8.45 -13.28
CA GLY A 161 3.83 7.08 -13.37
C GLY A 161 3.38 6.56 -12.02
N THR A 162 3.54 5.26 -11.82
CA THR A 162 3.08 4.56 -10.63
C THR A 162 4.22 4.38 -9.64
N PHE A 163 3.96 4.59 -8.36
CA PHE A 163 4.88 4.28 -7.27
C PHE A 163 4.21 3.41 -6.21
N PHE A 164 5.01 2.66 -5.48
CA PHE A 164 4.60 2.05 -4.23
C PHE A 164 5.80 1.82 -3.33
N ILE A 165 5.53 1.51 -2.07
CA ILE A 165 6.55 1.05 -1.11
C ILE A 165 6.18 -0.37 -0.71
N THR A 166 7.14 -1.29 -0.77
CA THR A 166 6.91 -2.67 -0.34
C THR A 166 6.38 -2.69 1.10
N ASN A 167 5.49 -3.61 1.41
CA ASN A 167 4.73 -3.71 2.65
C ASN A 167 5.62 -3.87 3.89
N ASP A 168 6.84 -4.38 3.74
CA ASP A 168 7.90 -4.40 4.76
C ASP A 168 8.57 -3.02 4.99
N GLY A 169 8.20 -2.01 4.21
CA GLY A 169 8.69 -0.63 4.25
C GLY A 169 10.13 -0.45 3.77
N LYS A 170 10.72 -1.43 3.09
CA LYS A 170 12.16 -1.40 2.76
C LYS A 170 12.48 -0.84 1.40
N LYS A 171 11.59 -0.91 0.41
CA LYS A 171 11.90 -0.49 -0.96
C LYS A 171 10.80 0.40 -1.51
N ARG A 172 11.21 1.47 -2.19
CA ARG A 172 10.31 2.23 -3.05
C ARG A 172 10.48 1.74 -4.48
N VAL A 173 9.38 1.45 -5.13
CA VAL A 173 9.29 1.10 -6.55
C VAL A 173 8.72 2.28 -7.33
N LEU A 174 9.30 2.57 -8.49
CA LEU A 174 8.78 3.49 -9.48
C LEU A 174 8.65 2.75 -10.82
N ILE A 175 7.55 2.97 -11.50
CA ILE A 175 7.30 2.54 -12.87
C ILE A 175 6.91 3.79 -13.64
N SER A 176 7.85 4.35 -14.41
CA SER A 176 7.61 5.55 -15.20
C SER A 176 6.80 5.20 -16.43
N GLU A 177 5.65 5.84 -16.57
CA GLU A 177 4.72 5.65 -17.68
C GLU A 177 5.00 6.64 -18.82
N THR A 178 5.90 7.60 -18.59
CA THR A 178 6.30 8.63 -19.57
C THR A 178 7.76 8.54 -20.00
N GLN A 179 8.64 7.92 -19.22
CA GLN A 179 10.08 7.84 -19.51
C GLN A 179 10.60 6.41 -19.73
N ASN A 180 9.71 5.41 -19.81
CA ASN A 180 10.04 4.01 -20.12
C ASN A 180 11.17 3.42 -19.25
N TYR A 181 11.10 3.66 -17.94
CA TYR A 181 12.02 3.04 -16.98
C TYR A 181 11.29 2.63 -15.70
N GLN A 182 12.00 1.86 -14.90
CA GLN A 182 11.60 1.35 -13.62
C GLN A 182 12.74 1.56 -12.62
N ALA A 183 12.42 1.82 -11.36
CA ALA A 183 13.44 1.96 -10.33
C ALA A 183 13.00 1.27 -9.06
N VAL A 184 13.92 0.52 -8.46
CA VAL A 184 13.75 -0.06 -7.13
C VAL A 184 14.90 0.46 -6.29
N VAL A 185 14.57 1.23 -5.25
CA VAL A 185 15.56 1.82 -4.33
C VAL A 185 15.26 1.37 -2.92
N GLU A 186 16.30 1.12 -2.13
CA GLU A 186 16.15 0.76 -0.72
C GLU A 186 16.01 2.03 0.13
N LEU A 187 14.96 2.06 0.96
CA LEU A 187 14.68 3.12 1.90
C LEU A 187 15.56 2.96 3.13
N THR A 188 16.27 4.03 3.48
CA THR A 188 17.13 4.08 4.66
C THR A 188 16.52 4.93 5.77
N GLN A 189 15.71 5.93 5.39
CA GLN A 189 14.90 6.71 6.29
C GLN A 189 13.65 7.22 5.55
N LEU A 190 12.50 7.20 6.21
CA LEU A 190 11.29 7.86 5.73
C LEU A 190 10.38 8.16 6.93
N ASP A 191 10.27 9.44 7.26
CA ASP A 191 9.40 10.00 8.27
C ASP A 191 8.87 11.37 7.78
N LYS A 192 8.20 12.15 8.64
CA LYS A 192 7.60 13.44 8.23
C LYS A 192 8.62 14.54 7.95
N GLU A 193 9.88 14.37 8.38
CA GLU A 193 10.94 15.37 8.27
C GLU A 193 11.95 15.01 7.17
N LYS A 194 12.16 13.72 6.92
CA LYS A 194 13.21 13.26 6.00
C LYS A 194 12.82 12.00 5.24
N PHE A 195 13.23 11.97 3.97
CA PHE A 195 13.10 10.84 3.06
C PHE A 195 14.45 10.56 2.38
N THR A 196 15.04 9.41 2.69
CA THR A 196 16.36 9.01 2.18
C THR A 196 16.31 7.59 1.62
N TYR A 197 16.83 7.42 0.41
CA TYR A 197 17.03 6.12 -0.21
C TYR A 197 18.46 5.98 -0.71
N LYS A 198 18.93 4.73 -0.86
CA LYS A 198 20.23 4.43 -1.43
C LYS A 198 20.13 3.91 -2.86
N ARG A 199 21.12 4.25 -3.69
CA ARG A 199 21.27 3.81 -5.08
C ARG A 199 22.72 3.93 -5.55
N MET A 200 23.03 3.37 -6.71
CA MET A 200 24.30 3.66 -7.38
C MET A 200 24.35 5.11 -7.89
N GLY A 201 25.46 5.78 -7.61
CA GLY A 201 25.81 7.12 -8.04
C GLY A 201 27.32 7.24 -8.27
N LYS A 202 27.84 8.47 -8.30
CA LYS A 202 29.25 8.77 -8.54
C LYS A 202 29.94 9.36 -7.31
N ASP A 203 31.16 8.92 -7.02
CA ASP A 203 32.03 9.59 -6.04
C ASP A 203 32.72 10.83 -6.65
N ALA A 204 33.48 11.56 -5.84
CA ALA A 204 34.26 12.74 -6.27
C ALA A 204 35.30 12.45 -7.37
N LYS A 205 35.66 11.17 -7.59
CA LYS A 205 36.58 10.71 -8.63
C LYS A 205 35.85 10.17 -9.87
N GLY A 206 34.51 10.14 -9.86
CA GLY A 206 33.67 9.62 -10.94
C GLY A 206 33.47 8.09 -10.94
N ASN A 207 33.90 7.39 -9.88
CA ASN A 207 33.70 5.96 -9.73
C ASN A 207 32.25 5.67 -9.32
N ASP A 208 31.72 4.52 -9.74
CA ASP A 208 30.42 4.04 -9.30
C ASP A 208 30.47 3.61 -7.84
N VAL A 209 29.68 4.27 -6.99
CA VAL A 209 29.57 3.95 -5.56
C VAL A 209 28.11 3.97 -5.11
N GLU A 210 27.81 3.31 -3.99
CA GLU A 210 26.52 3.48 -3.34
C GLU A 210 26.44 4.89 -2.71
N VAL A 211 25.35 5.59 -2.97
CA VAL A 211 25.06 6.91 -2.45
C VAL A 211 23.68 6.98 -1.82
N PHE A 212 23.50 7.89 -0.88
CA PHE A 212 22.28 8.15 -0.12
C PHE A 212 21.71 9.50 -0.58
N VAL A 213 20.52 9.48 -1.17
CA VAL A 213 19.86 10.69 -1.69
C VAL A 213 18.84 11.18 -0.68
N GLU A 214 19.16 12.29 -0.01
CA GLU A 214 18.34 12.89 1.04
C GLU A 214 17.32 13.86 0.46
N HIS A 215 16.09 13.78 0.97
CA HIS A 215 14.99 14.69 0.65
C HIS A 215 14.36 15.22 1.94
N VAL A 216 13.86 16.45 1.85
CA VAL A 216 13.10 17.11 2.92
C VAL A 216 11.76 17.63 2.38
N PRO A 217 10.77 17.92 3.24
CA PRO A 217 9.54 18.57 2.84
C PRO A 217 9.78 19.88 2.07
N TYR A 218 9.04 20.07 0.98
CA TYR A 218 9.10 21.25 0.13
C TYR A 218 7.85 22.10 0.29
N HIS A 219 8.04 23.32 0.80
CA HIS A 219 6.98 24.30 1.07
C HIS A 219 7.04 25.52 0.13
N GLY A 220 7.66 25.39 -1.04
CA GLY A 220 7.72 26.44 -2.05
C GLY A 220 6.45 26.51 -2.91
N LYS A 221 6.61 26.77 -4.21
CA LYS A 221 5.48 26.79 -5.17
C LYS A 221 4.69 25.49 -5.11
N GLU A 222 3.36 25.60 -5.11
CA GLU A 222 2.48 24.44 -5.17
C GLU A 222 2.75 23.60 -6.43
N LEU A 223 2.94 22.29 -6.22
CA LEU A 223 3.10 21.32 -7.30
C LEU A 223 1.78 20.63 -7.57
N SER A 224 1.41 20.59 -8.85
CA SER A 224 0.22 19.91 -9.36
C SER A 224 0.63 18.87 -10.38
N PHE A 225 -0.08 17.74 -10.39
CA PHE A 225 0.11 16.74 -11.44
C PHE A 225 -0.26 17.34 -12.79
N THR A 226 0.59 17.13 -13.80
CA THR A 226 0.37 17.70 -15.14
C THR A 226 -0.68 16.92 -15.94
N ARG A 227 -0.92 15.67 -15.56
CA ARG A 227 -1.91 14.79 -16.18
C ARG A 227 -3.05 14.49 -15.21
N PRO A 228 -4.30 14.38 -15.70
CA PRO A 228 -5.39 13.90 -14.88
C PRO A 228 -5.11 12.47 -14.41
N ASP A 229 -5.84 12.06 -13.38
CA ASP A 229 -5.79 10.69 -12.93
C ASP A 229 -6.32 9.70 -14.00
N LYS A 230 -5.93 8.43 -13.88
CA LYS A 230 -6.32 7.38 -14.83
C LYS A 230 -7.82 7.13 -14.78
N LYS A 231 -8.43 6.99 -15.96
CA LYS A 231 -9.81 6.49 -16.09
C LYS A 231 -9.78 4.96 -16.13
N LEU A 232 -10.15 4.32 -15.03
CA LEU A 232 -10.12 2.86 -14.84
C LEU A 232 -11.56 2.34 -14.83
N GLU A 233 -12.19 2.33 -16.01
CA GLU A 233 -13.62 2.04 -16.19
C GLU A 233 -13.91 0.60 -16.64
N SER A 234 -12.87 -0.18 -16.98
CA SER A 234 -13.04 -1.55 -17.46
C SER A 234 -13.53 -2.45 -16.30
N SER A 235 -14.48 -3.32 -16.60
CA SER A 235 -15.00 -4.30 -15.64
C SER A 235 -15.45 -5.56 -16.38
N THR A 236 -15.02 -6.71 -15.86
CA THR A 236 -15.46 -8.04 -16.30
C THR A 236 -16.13 -8.81 -15.17
N GLY A 237 -16.01 -8.35 -13.92
CA GLY A 237 -16.57 -9.00 -12.76
C GLY A 237 -16.44 -8.15 -11.50
N LYS A 238 -16.65 -8.78 -10.33
CA LYS A 238 -16.60 -8.07 -9.04
C LYS A 238 -15.16 -7.73 -8.67
N ILE A 239 -14.93 -6.47 -8.31
CA ILE A 239 -13.70 -6.02 -7.63
C ILE A 239 -14.02 -5.82 -6.16
N VAL A 240 -13.43 -6.66 -5.31
CA VAL A 240 -13.47 -6.54 -3.86
C VAL A 240 -12.61 -5.34 -3.46
N THR A 241 -13.15 -4.44 -2.63
CA THR A 241 -12.48 -3.19 -2.23
C THR A 241 -12.38 -3.01 -0.71
N ASP A 242 -13.04 -3.87 0.06
CA ASP A 242 -13.02 -3.93 1.52
C ASP A 242 -11.95 -4.90 2.06
N VAL A 243 -11.20 -5.56 1.18
CA VAL A 243 -10.02 -6.37 1.48
C VAL A 243 -8.87 -5.86 0.62
N ASP A 244 -7.69 -5.77 1.22
CA ASP A 244 -6.47 -5.40 0.51
C ASP A 244 -6.20 -6.34 -0.68
N GLY A 245 -5.91 -5.78 -1.84
CA GLY A 245 -5.70 -6.56 -3.06
C GLY A 245 -4.45 -7.44 -3.01
N ASP A 246 -3.39 -7.04 -2.30
CA ASP A 246 -2.21 -7.87 -2.08
C ASP A 246 -2.56 -9.11 -1.25
N GLU A 247 -3.48 -8.96 -0.28
CA GLU A 247 -3.99 -10.07 0.50
C GLU A 247 -4.80 -11.06 -0.35
N ILE A 248 -5.64 -10.57 -1.26
CA ILE A 248 -6.39 -11.42 -2.19
C ILE A 248 -5.42 -12.20 -3.08
N LEU A 249 -4.46 -11.52 -3.73
CA LEU A 249 -3.51 -12.16 -4.63
C LEU A 249 -2.57 -13.14 -3.91
N SER A 250 -2.24 -12.91 -2.65
CA SER A 250 -1.33 -13.78 -1.88
C SER A 250 -2.03 -14.96 -1.20
N SER A 251 -3.36 -15.04 -1.27
CA SER A 251 -4.14 -16.08 -0.60
C SER A 251 -3.96 -17.48 -1.21
N THR A 252 -3.52 -17.55 -2.47
CA THR A 252 -3.34 -18.79 -3.22
C THR A 252 -2.28 -18.62 -4.31
N LEU A 253 -1.82 -19.74 -4.88
CA LEU A 253 -1.23 -19.71 -6.21
C LEU A 253 -2.33 -19.47 -7.24
N TRP A 254 -1.98 -18.78 -8.32
CA TRP A 254 -2.90 -18.47 -9.40
C TRP A 254 -2.37 -19.01 -10.71
N ASN A 255 -3.23 -19.52 -11.58
CA ASN A 255 -2.85 -19.79 -12.96
C ASN A 255 -3.67 -18.94 -13.91
N GLY A 256 -3.02 -18.38 -14.93
CA GLY A 256 -3.73 -17.84 -16.09
C GLY A 256 -4.57 -18.96 -16.72
N THR A 257 -5.83 -18.70 -17.00
CA THR A 257 -6.76 -19.70 -17.55
C THR A 257 -7.07 -19.41 -19.01
N VAL A 258 -7.50 -18.18 -19.31
CA VAL A 258 -7.93 -17.77 -20.65
C VAL A 258 -7.57 -16.31 -20.92
N VAL A 259 -7.34 -15.99 -22.19
CA VAL A 259 -7.24 -14.62 -22.70
C VAL A 259 -8.41 -14.36 -23.63
N LEU A 260 -9.23 -13.37 -23.29
CA LEU A 260 -10.42 -12.97 -24.06
C LEU A 260 -10.22 -11.62 -24.72
N ASP A 261 -10.81 -11.41 -25.90
CA ASP A 261 -10.97 -10.07 -26.49
C ASP A 261 -12.18 -9.33 -25.88
N GLU A 262 -12.45 -8.10 -26.34
CA GLU A 262 -13.59 -7.29 -25.88
C GLU A 262 -14.97 -7.90 -26.21
N GLN A 263 -15.04 -8.86 -27.14
CA GLN A 263 -16.27 -9.57 -27.49
C GLN A 263 -16.40 -10.90 -26.73
N GLY A 264 -15.41 -11.25 -25.89
CA GLY A 264 -15.38 -12.52 -25.15
C GLY A 264 -14.90 -13.71 -25.97
N ASN A 265 -14.27 -13.49 -27.14
CA ASN A 265 -13.68 -14.58 -27.91
C ASN A 265 -12.35 -15.01 -27.31
N ASP A 266 -12.09 -16.32 -27.29
CA ASP A 266 -10.83 -16.88 -26.82
C ASP A 266 -9.69 -16.59 -27.83
N VAL A 267 -8.73 -15.79 -27.38
CA VAL A 267 -7.50 -15.44 -28.10
C VAL A 267 -6.24 -15.94 -27.37
N THR A 268 -6.38 -16.89 -26.44
CA THR A 268 -5.29 -17.46 -25.62
C THR A 268 -4.17 -18.00 -26.48
N LYS A 269 -4.50 -18.66 -27.59
CA LYS A 269 -3.51 -19.23 -28.53
C LYS A 269 -2.50 -18.18 -29.02
N TYR A 270 -2.92 -16.93 -29.18
CA TYR A 270 -2.10 -15.83 -29.70
C TYR A 270 -1.40 -15.03 -28.58
N ASN A 271 -1.73 -15.32 -27.33
CA ASN A 271 -1.26 -14.61 -26.13
C ASN A 271 -0.76 -15.59 -25.06
N SER A 272 -0.30 -16.78 -25.46
CA SER A 272 0.06 -17.88 -24.56
C SER A 272 1.20 -17.53 -23.62
N ASN A 273 2.05 -16.55 -23.99
CA ASN A 273 3.09 -16.02 -23.13
C ASN A 273 2.57 -15.36 -21.86
N LEU A 274 1.29 -14.94 -21.82
CA LEU A 274 0.64 -14.34 -20.65
C LEU A 274 0.11 -15.40 -19.66
N ILE A 275 0.00 -16.66 -20.07
CA ILE A 275 -0.43 -17.75 -19.21
C ILE A 275 0.75 -18.25 -18.37
N SER A 276 0.65 -18.08 -17.06
CA SER A 276 1.68 -18.51 -16.09
C SER A 276 1.03 -19.02 -14.83
N LEU A 277 1.77 -19.85 -14.08
CA LEU A 277 1.55 -20.00 -12.64
C LEU A 277 2.17 -18.78 -11.95
N ALA A 278 1.44 -18.12 -11.07
CA ALA A 278 1.85 -16.89 -10.41
C ALA A 278 1.79 -17.07 -8.89
N LYS A 279 2.84 -16.61 -8.22
CA LYS A 279 2.95 -16.56 -6.76
C LYS A 279 3.15 -15.12 -6.32
N TYR A 280 2.44 -14.74 -5.28
CA TYR A 280 2.49 -13.41 -4.66
C TYR A 280 2.71 -13.56 -3.15
N ASP A 281 3.46 -12.62 -2.55
CA ASP A 281 3.62 -12.50 -1.10
C ASP A 281 3.33 -11.08 -0.65
N LYS A 282 2.25 -10.92 0.12
CA LYS A 282 1.78 -9.63 0.65
C LYS A 282 2.74 -9.00 1.63
N ASN A 283 3.61 -9.76 2.30
CA ASN A 283 4.47 -9.18 3.34
C ASN A 283 5.66 -8.43 2.75
N THR A 284 6.21 -8.95 1.65
CA THR A 284 7.41 -8.41 1.00
C THR A 284 7.14 -7.84 -0.39
N ASN A 285 5.90 -7.93 -0.86
CA ASN A 285 5.47 -7.58 -2.21
C ASN A 285 6.21 -8.35 -3.30
N LYS A 286 6.79 -9.51 -2.98
CA LYS A 286 7.45 -10.35 -3.99
C LYS A 286 6.41 -11.02 -4.87
N TYR A 287 6.69 -11.05 -6.17
CA TYR A 287 6.00 -11.95 -7.10
C TYR A 287 7.01 -12.74 -7.93
N GLU A 288 6.55 -13.88 -8.45
CA GLU A 288 7.27 -14.63 -9.47
C GLU A 288 6.30 -15.41 -10.36
N PHE A 289 6.63 -15.46 -11.65
CA PHE A 289 5.92 -16.25 -12.63
C PHE A 289 6.69 -17.53 -12.96
N PHE A 290 5.96 -18.64 -12.98
CA PHE A 290 6.45 -19.99 -13.21
C PHE A 290 5.76 -20.59 -14.43
N ASN A 291 6.44 -21.54 -15.05
CA ASN A 291 5.84 -22.39 -16.07
C ASN A 291 4.73 -23.23 -15.42
N ALA A 292 3.51 -23.18 -15.97
CA ALA A 292 2.35 -23.86 -15.38
C ALA A 292 2.43 -25.40 -15.42
N ASN A 293 3.29 -25.96 -16.29
CA ASN A 293 3.45 -27.40 -16.44
C ASN A 293 4.63 -27.95 -15.60
N THR A 294 5.74 -27.21 -15.52
CA THR A 294 6.97 -27.69 -14.86
C THR A 294 7.16 -27.12 -13.46
N GLY A 295 6.52 -25.99 -13.14
CA GLY A 295 6.74 -25.24 -11.89
C GLY A 295 8.08 -24.51 -11.84
N GLU A 296 8.87 -24.55 -12.91
CA GLU A 296 10.14 -23.84 -13.01
C GLU A 296 9.91 -22.34 -13.19
N SER A 297 10.80 -21.52 -12.62
CA SER A 297 10.76 -20.08 -12.78
C SER A 297 10.89 -19.69 -14.25
N ARG A 298 10.08 -18.72 -14.69
CA ARG A 298 10.23 -18.09 -16.01
C ARG A 298 11.34 -17.05 -16.03
N GLY A 299 12.03 -16.84 -14.91
CA GLY A 299 12.98 -15.74 -14.73
C GLY A 299 12.31 -14.37 -14.77
N ASP A 300 11.02 -14.31 -14.42
CA ASP A 300 10.23 -13.09 -14.32
C ASP A 300 9.71 -12.97 -12.89
N TYR A 301 10.42 -12.17 -12.10
CA TYR A 301 10.20 -11.97 -10.67
C TYR A 301 10.57 -10.55 -10.27
N GLY A 302 10.03 -10.09 -9.16
CA GLY A 302 10.38 -8.80 -8.60
C GLY A 302 9.35 -8.36 -7.57
N PHE A 303 8.88 -7.12 -7.69
CA PHE A 303 7.93 -6.55 -6.74
C PHE A 303 6.61 -6.18 -7.42
N PHE A 304 5.49 -6.46 -6.75
CA PHE A 304 4.15 -6.11 -7.19
C PHE A 304 3.41 -5.32 -6.11
N ASP A 305 2.37 -4.59 -6.48
CA ASP A 305 1.41 -4.02 -5.53
C ASP A 305 0.05 -3.89 -6.24
N VAL A 306 -1.03 -4.11 -5.50
CA VAL A 306 -2.39 -3.84 -5.92
C VAL A 306 -2.84 -2.48 -5.36
N VAL A 307 -2.83 -1.48 -6.23
CA VAL A 307 -2.99 -0.07 -5.85
C VAL A 307 -4.26 0.54 -6.43
N HIS A 308 -4.50 1.81 -6.09
CA HIS A 308 -5.60 2.60 -6.64
C HIS A 308 -6.97 1.98 -6.32
N GLY A 309 -7.22 1.65 -5.05
CA GLY A 309 -8.47 1.04 -4.62
C GLY A 309 -8.76 -0.30 -5.31
N ASN A 310 -7.74 -1.15 -5.44
CA ASN A 310 -7.79 -2.44 -6.13
C ASN A 310 -8.08 -2.40 -7.63
N LYS A 311 -7.86 -1.26 -8.29
CA LYS A 311 -8.05 -1.11 -9.74
C LYS A 311 -6.79 -1.28 -10.57
N ILE A 312 -5.62 -1.33 -9.95
CA ILE A 312 -4.35 -1.51 -10.67
C ILE A 312 -3.55 -2.61 -10.00
N ARG A 313 -3.05 -3.55 -10.80
CA ARG A 313 -1.90 -4.39 -10.42
C ARG A 313 -0.66 -3.82 -11.08
N ALA A 314 0.23 -3.25 -10.28
CA ALA A 314 1.52 -2.75 -10.75
C ALA A 314 2.61 -3.76 -10.41
N HIS A 315 3.59 -3.96 -11.30
CA HIS A 315 4.74 -4.79 -10.98
C HIS A 315 5.99 -4.37 -11.75
N VAL A 316 7.16 -4.64 -11.14
CA VAL A 316 8.48 -4.45 -11.74
C VAL A 316 9.21 -5.78 -11.78
N SER A 317 9.68 -6.17 -12.96
CA SER A 317 10.54 -7.34 -13.12
C SER A 317 12.01 -6.96 -12.96
N LEU A 318 12.70 -7.71 -12.10
CA LEU A 318 14.14 -7.67 -11.87
C LEU A 318 14.85 -8.91 -12.42
N GLY A 319 14.12 -9.77 -13.11
CA GLY A 319 14.62 -11.01 -13.67
C GLY A 319 15.36 -10.83 -14.99
N ASN A 320 15.23 -11.83 -15.87
CA ASN A 320 15.95 -11.89 -17.13
C ASN A 320 15.63 -10.70 -18.04
N ASN A 321 14.37 -10.27 -18.04
CA ASN A 321 13.90 -9.09 -18.76
C ASN A 321 13.42 -8.05 -17.75
N LYS A 322 14.09 -6.89 -17.72
CA LYS A 322 13.68 -5.78 -16.82
C LYS A 322 12.59 -4.96 -17.49
N TYR A 323 11.42 -4.91 -16.86
CA TYR A 323 10.29 -4.11 -17.32
C TYR A 323 9.40 -3.72 -16.14
N GLY A 324 8.55 -2.71 -16.34
CA GLY A 324 7.46 -2.38 -15.44
C GLY A 324 6.13 -2.57 -16.16
N ALA A 325 5.09 -2.96 -15.43
CA ALA A 325 3.74 -3.05 -15.93
C ALA A 325 2.78 -2.40 -14.94
N VAL A 326 1.82 -1.66 -15.47
CA VAL A 326 0.72 -1.08 -14.70
C VAL A 326 -0.56 -1.49 -15.39
N LEU A 327 -1.25 -2.49 -14.83
CA LEU A 327 -2.35 -3.17 -15.49
C LEU A 327 -3.65 -2.86 -14.76
N GLU A 328 -4.67 -2.43 -15.49
CA GLU A 328 -6.00 -2.24 -14.92
C GLU A 328 -6.61 -3.60 -14.57
N LEU A 329 -7.05 -3.75 -13.32
CA LEU A 329 -7.86 -4.87 -12.86
C LEU A 329 -9.32 -4.65 -13.24
N THR A 330 -9.91 -5.66 -13.84
CA THR A 330 -11.31 -5.69 -14.30
C THR A 330 -12.17 -6.64 -13.46
N GLU A 331 -11.52 -7.51 -12.68
CA GLU A 331 -12.11 -8.37 -11.67
C GLU A 331 -11.04 -8.71 -10.61
N LEU A 332 -11.41 -8.73 -9.33
CA LEU A 332 -10.52 -9.16 -8.25
C LEU A 332 -11.36 -9.68 -7.07
N ASN A 333 -11.31 -10.98 -6.84
CA ASN A 333 -11.93 -11.65 -5.70
C ASN A 333 -11.19 -12.96 -5.41
N LYS A 334 -11.66 -13.74 -4.43
CA LYS A 334 -10.99 -14.99 -4.00
C LYS A 334 -11.05 -16.12 -5.05
N GLU A 335 -11.95 -16.02 -6.04
CA GLU A 335 -12.22 -17.06 -7.04
C GLU A 335 -11.59 -16.71 -8.39
N LYS A 336 -11.42 -15.42 -8.69
CA LYS A 336 -10.90 -14.94 -9.96
C LYS A 336 -10.24 -13.58 -9.81
N PHE A 337 -9.17 -13.36 -10.58
CA PHE A 337 -8.73 -12.01 -10.91
C PHE A 337 -8.45 -11.88 -12.40
N THR A 338 -8.74 -10.71 -12.94
CA THR A 338 -8.60 -10.41 -14.36
C THR A 338 -7.98 -9.03 -14.52
N TYR A 339 -7.00 -8.92 -15.41
CA TYR A 339 -6.45 -7.64 -15.84
C TYR A 339 -6.62 -7.45 -17.35
N THR A 340 -6.63 -6.19 -17.78
CA THR A 340 -6.66 -5.83 -19.21
C THR A 340 -5.34 -5.22 -19.68
N ARG A 341 -5.00 -5.47 -20.95
CA ARG A 341 -3.84 -4.89 -21.64
C ARG A 341 -4.01 -5.00 -23.16
N ILE A 342 -3.05 -4.44 -23.92
CA ILE A 342 -2.91 -4.75 -25.34
C ILE A 342 -2.24 -6.13 -25.52
N GLY A 343 -2.84 -6.94 -26.38
CA GLY A 343 -2.38 -8.26 -26.82
C GLY A 343 -2.66 -8.44 -28.32
N LYS A 344 -2.70 -9.70 -28.77
CA LYS A 344 -2.79 -10.05 -30.20
C LYS A 344 -4.08 -10.81 -30.54
N ASP A 345 -4.65 -10.55 -31.70
CA ASP A 345 -5.71 -11.37 -32.29
C ASP A 345 -5.15 -12.49 -33.18
N ALA A 346 -6.03 -13.22 -33.86
CA ALA A 346 -5.67 -14.30 -34.78
C ALA A 346 -4.83 -13.86 -36.00
N ASN A 347 -4.92 -12.58 -36.36
CA ASN A 347 -4.19 -11.98 -37.47
C ASN A 347 -2.90 -11.27 -37.01
N GLY A 348 -2.57 -11.32 -35.71
CA GLY A 348 -1.44 -10.62 -35.12
C GLY A 348 -1.64 -9.10 -34.92
N LYS A 349 -2.88 -8.61 -35.06
CA LYS A 349 -3.23 -7.21 -34.81
C LYS A 349 -3.28 -6.94 -33.30
N ASP A 350 -2.83 -5.75 -32.91
CA ASP A 350 -2.96 -5.26 -31.55
C ASP A 350 -4.43 -5.01 -31.19
N ILE A 351 -4.91 -5.69 -30.16
CA ILE A 351 -6.27 -5.58 -29.63
C ILE A 351 -6.24 -5.48 -28.10
N LYS A 352 -7.29 -4.89 -27.51
CA LYS A 352 -7.50 -4.97 -26.07
C LYS A 352 -7.92 -6.39 -25.69
N ILE A 353 -7.27 -6.95 -24.69
CA ILE A 353 -7.53 -8.29 -24.16
C ILE A 353 -7.73 -8.26 -22.65
N PHE A 354 -8.30 -9.34 -22.12
CA PHE A 354 -8.53 -9.60 -20.70
C PHE A 354 -7.90 -10.94 -20.37
N VAL A 355 -7.01 -10.98 -19.38
CA VAL A 355 -6.31 -12.20 -18.96
C VAL A 355 -6.89 -12.65 -17.64
N GLU A 356 -7.65 -13.73 -17.67
CA GLU A 356 -8.29 -14.31 -16.48
C GLU A 356 -7.34 -15.25 -15.75
N HIS A 357 -7.46 -15.25 -14.43
CA HIS A 357 -6.71 -16.13 -13.55
C HIS A 357 -7.64 -16.71 -12.48
N GLU A 358 -7.44 -17.98 -12.17
CA GLU A 358 -8.18 -18.69 -11.12
C GLU A 358 -7.20 -19.33 -10.13
N PRO A 359 -7.64 -19.67 -8.90
CA PRO A 359 -6.83 -20.39 -7.94
C PRO A 359 -6.27 -21.69 -8.55
N TYR A 360 -4.96 -21.85 -8.48
CA TYR A 360 -4.29 -23.05 -8.98
C TYR A 360 -4.61 -24.26 -8.10
N THR A 361 -5.16 -25.30 -8.73
CA THR A 361 -5.60 -26.54 -8.06
C THR A 361 -4.67 -27.74 -8.29
N GLY A 362 -3.55 -27.55 -9.02
CA GLY A 362 -2.60 -28.62 -9.28
C GLY A 362 -1.58 -28.84 -8.14
N ASP A 363 -0.68 -29.79 -8.35
CA ASP A 363 0.24 -30.28 -7.30
C ASP A 363 1.53 -29.46 -7.15
N LEU A 364 1.83 -28.55 -8.08
CA LEU A 364 3.06 -27.75 -8.06
C LEU A 364 3.08 -26.78 -6.87
N LYS A 365 4.23 -26.71 -6.18
CA LYS A 365 4.46 -25.83 -5.03
C LYS A 365 5.75 -25.02 -5.21
N PRO A 366 5.83 -24.13 -6.21
CA PRO A 366 7.04 -23.37 -6.46
C PRO A 366 7.38 -22.43 -5.29
N ASN A 367 8.68 -22.31 -5.03
CA ASN A 367 9.23 -21.33 -4.10
C ASN A 367 9.79 -20.15 -4.88
N PHE A 368 9.84 -18.98 -4.24
CA PHE A 368 10.55 -17.84 -4.81
C PHE A 368 12.02 -18.18 -5.02
N THR A 369 12.55 -17.87 -6.19
CA THR A 369 13.96 -18.14 -6.52
C THR A 369 14.90 -17.03 -6.06
N LYS A 370 14.36 -15.84 -5.71
CA LYS A 370 15.09 -14.64 -5.26
C LYS A 370 14.42 -13.93 -4.09
#